data_AF-D2HYH5-F1
#
_entry.id   AF-D2HYH5-F1
#
_cell.length_a   1.000
_cell.length_b   1.000
_cell.length_c   1.000
_cell.angle_alpha   90.00
_cell.angle_beta   90.00
_cell.angle_gamma   90.00
#
_symmetry.space_group_name_H-M   'P 1'
#
loop_
_entity.id
_entity.type
_entity.pdbx_description
1 polymer ?
#
loop_
_entity_poly.entity_id
_entity_poly.type
_entity_poly.pdbx_seq_one_letter_code
_entity_poly.pdbx_strand_id
1 'polypeptide(L)'
;YKVSISGTRVVLTCPEEAEAENLKWEKDNVLLTDFHGKQLSVEHFSEMEDSGFYTCYADHSEKNYLYLKARVCTNCMEVDPMAVVAIITADLCITLGLLLLVYYWSKNRKASAKPVTRATGAGGRTRGK
;
A
#
# COMPACT_ATOMS: atom_id res chain seq x y z
N TYR A 1 10.60 -9.61 21.76
CA TYR A 1 10.83 -9.84 20.31
C TYR A 1 10.17 -8.76 19.50
N LYS A 2 10.79 -8.34 18.40
CA LYS A 2 10.14 -7.50 17.37
C LYS A 2 10.27 -8.19 16.02
N VAL A 3 9.15 -8.32 15.30
CA VAL A 3 9.08 -8.95 13.97
C VAL A 3 8.76 -7.86 12.96
N SER A 4 9.54 -7.76 11.89
CA SER A 4 9.28 -6.87 10.76
C SER A 4 9.24 -7.69 9.48
N ILE A 5 8.14 -7.60 8.76
CA ILE A 5 7.92 -8.32 7.50
C ILE A 5 7.86 -7.26 6.40
N SER A 6 8.70 -7.41 5.36
CA SER A 6 8.73 -6.51 4.23
C SER A 6 8.84 -7.31 2.93
N GLY A 7 7.74 -7.37 2.18
CA GLY A 7 7.65 -8.22 0.99
C GLY A 7 7.86 -9.70 1.35
N THR A 8 8.94 -10.28 0.83
CA THR A 8 9.36 -11.67 1.09
C THR A 8 10.42 -11.82 2.18
N ARG A 9 10.87 -10.71 2.77
CA ARG A 9 11.91 -10.69 3.80
C ARG A 9 11.28 -10.57 5.18
N VAL A 10 11.75 -11.41 6.11
CA VAL A 10 11.37 -11.33 7.52
C VAL A 10 12.61 -10.97 8.34
N VAL A 11 12.48 -9.99 9.21
CA VAL A 11 13.52 -9.56 10.14
C VAL A 11 13.03 -9.76 11.57
N LEU A 12 13.72 -10.62 12.30
CA LEU A 12 13.52 -10.89 13.71
C LEU A 12 14.53 -10.09 14.52
N THR A 13 14.07 -9.33 15.50
CA THR A 13 14.93 -8.59 16.43
C THR A 13 14.77 -9.15 17.84
N CYS A 14 15.90 -9.53 18.43
CA CYS A 14 15.98 -9.98 19.81
C CYS A 14 15.62 -8.84 20.78
N PRO A 15 14.88 -9.10 21.88
CA PRO A 15 14.54 -8.10 22.89
C PRO A 15 15.77 -7.41 23.51
N GLU A 16 15.52 -6.30 24.20
CA GLU A 16 16.54 -5.31 24.57
C GLU A 16 17.53 -5.79 25.64
N GLU A 17 17.16 -6.78 26.47
CA GLU A 17 18.02 -7.29 27.54
C GLU A 17 19.21 -8.14 27.08
N ALA A 18 19.34 -8.43 25.78
CA ALA A 18 20.42 -9.29 25.29
C ALA A 18 21.57 -8.47 24.69
N GLU A 19 22.76 -8.56 25.30
CA GLU A 19 23.98 -7.95 24.79
C GLU A 19 24.39 -8.56 23.44
N ALA A 20 24.80 -7.71 22.50
CA ALA A 20 24.97 -8.09 21.10
C ALA A 20 26.18 -8.99 20.83
N GLU A 21 27.17 -9.01 21.72
CA GLU A 21 28.49 -9.63 21.46
C GLU A 21 28.49 -11.16 21.63
N ASN A 22 27.51 -11.75 22.34
CA ASN A 22 27.42 -13.20 22.58
C ASN A 22 26.03 -13.78 22.26
N LEU A 23 25.27 -13.13 21.38
CA LEU A 23 23.92 -13.57 21.06
C LEU A 23 23.94 -14.80 20.13
N LYS A 24 23.24 -15.86 20.54
CA LYS A 24 23.01 -17.07 19.74
C LYS A 24 21.57 -17.13 19.28
N TRP A 25 21.36 -17.63 18.07
CA TRP A 25 20.05 -17.89 17.51
C TRP A 25 19.85 -19.40 17.30
N GLU A 26 18.69 -19.92 17.69
CA GLU A 26 18.26 -21.27 17.33
C GLU A 26 16.91 -21.20 16.59
N LYS A 27 16.74 -22.07 15.61
CA LYS A 27 15.47 -22.36 14.92
C LYS A 27 15.13 -23.83 15.12
N ASP A 28 13.98 -24.11 15.71
CA ASP A 28 13.52 -25.48 16.01
C ASP A 28 14.56 -26.35 16.75
N ASN A 29 15.27 -25.72 17.70
CA ASN A 29 16.39 -26.30 18.48
C ASN A 29 17.68 -26.57 17.68
N VAL A 30 17.78 -26.07 16.45
CA VAL A 30 19.00 -26.10 15.64
C VAL A 30 19.70 -24.75 15.74
N LEU A 31 20.97 -24.77 16.14
CA LEU A 31 21.80 -23.58 16.26
C LEU A 31 22.10 -23.00 14.86
N LEU A 32 21.85 -21.71 14.68
CA LEU A 32 22.21 -20.96 13.49
C LEU A 32 23.60 -20.36 13.68
N THR A 33 24.64 -21.01 13.14
CA THR A 33 26.04 -20.60 13.31
C THR A 33 26.43 -19.38 12.49
N ASP A 34 25.69 -19.09 11.42
CA ASP A 34 26.07 -18.06 10.45
C ASP A 34 25.60 -16.66 10.84
N PHE A 35 24.89 -16.54 11.96
CA PHE A 35 24.28 -15.29 12.41
C PHE A 35 24.85 -14.82 13.74
N HIS A 36 25.46 -13.63 13.69
CA HIS A 36 25.97 -12.94 14.86
C HIS A 36 25.30 -11.56 14.96
N GLY A 37 24.55 -11.33 16.04
CA GLY A 37 23.96 -10.04 16.35
C GLY A 37 22.45 -10.06 16.63
N LYS A 38 21.93 -8.89 16.99
CA LYS A 38 20.55 -8.70 17.51
C LYS A 38 19.44 -8.90 16.48
N GLN A 39 19.77 -8.86 15.19
CA GLN A 39 18.79 -8.99 14.11
C GLN A 39 19.12 -10.20 13.24
N LEU A 40 18.12 -11.08 13.06
CA LEU A 40 18.16 -12.20 12.14
C LEU A 40 17.26 -11.85 10.94
N SER A 41 17.85 -11.78 9.75
CA SER A 41 17.10 -11.54 8.52
C SER A 41 17.03 -12.80 7.66
N VAL A 42 15.81 -13.27 7.39
CA VAL A 42 15.53 -14.38 6.48
C VAL A 42 14.98 -13.78 5.18
N GLU A 43 15.73 -13.97 4.11
CA GLU A 43 15.29 -13.61 2.76
C GLU A 43 14.46 -14.74 2.15
N HIS A 44 13.51 -14.41 1.28
CA HIS A 44 12.65 -15.38 0.60
C HIS A 44 11.94 -16.35 1.56
N PHE A 45 11.40 -15.82 2.66
CA PHE A 45 10.78 -16.60 3.72
C PHE A 45 9.69 -17.54 3.16
N SER A 46 9.74 -18.81 3.52
CA SER A 46 8.74 -19.80 3.14
C SER A 46 7.88 -20.18 4.35
N GLU A 47 6.55 -20.11 4.25
CA GLU A 47 5.68 -20.57 5.35
C GLU A 47 5.96 -22.03 5.72
N MET A 48 6.27 -22.88 4.72
CA MET A 48 6.47 -24.32 4.94
C MET A 48 7.82 -24.62 5.60
N GLU A 49 8.87 -23.89 5.23
CA GLU A 49 10.25 -24.21 5.62
C GLU A 49 10.75 -23.32 6.76
N ASP A 50 10.28 -22.08 6.84
CA ASP A 50 10.76 -21.06 7.78
C ASP A 50 9.81 -20.75 8.93
N SER A 51 8.58 -21.28 8.92
CA SER A 51 7.74 -21.24 10.11
C SER A 51 8.28 -22.21 11.16
N GLY A 52 8.36 -21.76 12.40
CA GLY A 52 8.93 -22.57 13.47
C GLY A 52 9.17 -21.77 14.74
N PHE A 53 9.83 -22.41 15.71
CA PHE A 53 10.24 -21.78 16.95
C PHE A 53 11.61 -21.13 16.78
N TYR A 54 11.65 -19.81 16.93
CA TYR A 54 12.87 -19.03 16.99
C TYR A 54 13.18 -18.68 18.43
N THR A 55 14.44 -18.79 18.83
CA THR A 55 14.91 -18.28 20.11
C THR A 55 16.22 -17.54 19.93
N CYS A 56 16.34 -16.42 20.64
CA CYS A 56 17.62 -15.76 20.85
C CYS A 56 17.93 -15.77 22.35
N TYR A 57 19.20 -15.97 22.68
CA TYR A 57 19.68 -15.94 24.05
C TYR A 57 21.17 -15.59 24.07
N ALA A 58 21.61 -15.00 25.17
CA ALA A 58 23.02 -14.82 25.49
C ALA A 58 23.48 -16.00 26.36
N ASP A 59 24.80 -16.21 26.46
CA ASP A 59 25.34 -17.17 27.40
C ASP A 59 24.89 -16.80 28.83
N HIS A 60 24.24 -17.74 29.51
CA HIS A 60 23.61 -17.59 30.83
C HIS A 60 22.29 -16.81 30.92
N SER A 61 21.61 -16.50 29.80
CA SER A 61 20.25 -15.92 29.84
C SER A 61 19.15 -16.98 29.68
N GLU A 62 17.93 -16.68 30.16
CA GLU A 62 16.76 -17.51 29.88
C GLU A 62 16.43 -17.54 28.38
N LYS A 63 16.10 -18.72 27.86
CA LYS A 63 15.68 -18.90 26.47
C LYS A 63 14.21 -18.50 26.33
N ASN A 64 13.96 -17.39 25.65
CA ASN A 64 12.60 -16.99 25.28
C ASN A 64 12.25 -17.61 23.92
N TYR A 65 11.08 -18.21 23.75
CA TYR A 65 10.67 -18.81 22.48
C TYR A 65 9.67 -17.91 21.76
N LEU A 66 9.89 -17.69 20.46
CA LEU A 66 8.98 -17.02 19.55
C LEU A 66 8.52 -18.04 18.51
N TYR A 67 7.24 -18.40 18.53
CA TYR A 67 6.65 -19.16 17.43
C TYR A 67 6.31 -18.21 16.28
N LEU A 68 7.04 -18.32 15.18
CA LEU A 68 6.79 -17.52 13.98
C LEU A 68 6.04 -18.37 12.96
N LYS A 69 4.83 -17.95 12.63
CA LYS A 69 4.05 -18.47 11.50
C LYS A 69 3.59 -17.30 10.65
N ALA A 70 4.23 -17.09 9.51
CA ALA A 70 3.97 -15.99 8.62
C ALA A 70 3.76 -16.49 7.18
N ARG A 71 2.88 -15.81 6.44
CA ARG A 71 2.79 -15.94 4.98
C ARG A 71 3.35 -14.67 4.38
N VAL A 72 4.43 -14.79 3.65
CA VAL A 72 4.97 -13.68 2.87
C VAL A 72 4.60 -13.86 1.41
N CYS A 73 4.47 -12.75 0.69
CA CYS A 73 4.14 -12.79 -0.73
C CYS A 73 4.80 -11.65 -1.49
N THR A 74 5.19 -11.93 -2.73
CA THR A 74 5.72 -10.93 -3.66
C THR A 74 4.59 -10.01 -4.11
N ASN A 75 4.80 -8.69 -4.03
CA ASN A 75 3.84 -7.65 -4.44
C ASN A 75 2.52 -7.61 -3.64
N CYS A 76 2.47 -8.22 -2.46
CA CYS A 76 1.34 -7.99 -1.56
C CYS A 76 1.41 -6.58 -0.99
N MET A 77 0.45 -5.76 -1.37
CA MET A 77 0.19 -4.50 -0.71
C MET A 77 -0.61 -4.81 0.54
N GLU A 78 -0.04 -4.52 1.71
CA GLU A 78 -0.81 -4.52 2.95
C GLU A 78 -1.92 -3.49 2.79
N VAL A 79 -3.16 -3.96 2.77
CA VAL A 79 -4.33 -3.10 2.53
C VAL A 79 -4.58 -2.32 3.82
N ASP A 80 -3.90 -1.19 3.96
CA ASP A 80 -4.19 -0.22 5.01
C ASP A 80 -5.59 0.36 4.78
N PRO A 81 -6.54 0.24 5.73
CA PRO A 81 -7.87 0.82 5.60
C PRO A 81 -7.83 2.32 5.28
N MET A 82 -6.83 3.04 5.78
CA MET A 82 -6.67 4.47 5.48
C MET A 82 -6.32 4.70 4.00
N ALA A 83 -5.49 3.85 3.40
CA ALA A 83 -5.16 3.92 1.99
C ALA A 83 -6.40 3.66 1.11
N VAL A 84 -7.25 2.69 1.48
CA VAL A 84 -8.50 2.41 0.77
C VAL A 84 -9.44 3.61 0.82
N VAL A 85 -9.62 4.21 2.00
CA VAL A 85 -10.44 5.42 2.16
C VAL A 85 -9.90 6.57 1.32
N ALA A 86 -8.59 6.77 1.28
CA ALA A 86 -7.96 7.79 0.45
C ALA A 86 -8.21 7.57 -1.04
N ILE A 87 -8.10 6.32 -1.54
CA ILE A 87 -8.36 5.98 -2.94
C ILE A 87 -9.81 6.28 -3.32
N ILE A 88 -10.78 5.86 -2.49
CA ILE A 88 -12.20 6.13 -2.73
C ILE A 88 -12.48 7.64 -2.74
N THR A 89 -11.92 8.37 -1.77
CA THR A 89 -12.11 9.83 -1.66
C THR A 89 -11.54 10.55 -2.90
N ALA A 90 -10.36 10.14 -3.36
CA ALA A 90 -9.74 10.70 -4.55
C ALA A 90 -10.61 10.47 -5.80
N ASP A 91 -11.17 9.27 -5.98
CA ASP A 91 -12.05 8.95 -7.11
C ASP A 91 -13.33 9.82 -7.10
N LEU A 92 -13.96 9.99 -5.93
CA LEU A 92 -15.12 10.87 -5.77
C LEU A 92 -14.80 12.34 -6.10
N CYS A 93 -13.63 12.83 -5.66
CA CYS A 93 -13.21 14.19 -5.97
C CYS A 93 -12.90 14.38 -7.46
N ILE A 94 -12.26 13.42 -8.11
CA ILE A 94 -11.93 13.46 -9.54
C ILE A 94 -13.22 13.44 -10.37
N THR A 95 -14.12 12.49 -10.09
CA THR A 95 -15.40 12.39 -10.80
C THR A 95 -16.23 13.66 -10.64
N LEU A 96 -16.36 14.20 -9.42
CA LEU A 96 -17.05 15.46 -9.18
C LEU A 96 -16.38 16.65 -9.89
N GLY A 97 -15.05 16.73 -9.85
CA GLY A 97 -14.27 17.77 -10.51
C GLY A 97 -14.46 17.77 -12.03
N LEU A 98 -14.42 16.59 -12.65
CA LEU A 98 -14.68 16.42 -14.08
C LEU A 98 -16.10 16.81 -14.45
N LEU A 99 -17.10 16.42 -13.65
CA LEU A 99 -18.50 16.80 -13.86
C LEU A 99 -18.67 18.32 -13.82
N LEU A 100 -18.09 18.99 -12.82
CA LEU A 100 -18.15 20.46 -12.71
C LEU A 100 -17.43 21.13 -13.88
N LEU A 101 -16.25 20.65 -14.28
CA LEU A 101 -15.49 21.21 -15.40
C LEU A 101 -16.29 21.12 -16.70
N VAL A 102 -16.82 19.94 -17.02
CA VAL A 102 -17.66 19.72 -18.21
C VAL A 102 -18.93 20.57 -18.14
N TYR A 103 -19.55 20.65 -16.97
CA TYR A 103 -20.75 21.48 -16.76
C TYR A 103 -20.46 22.96 -17.06
N TYR A 104 -19.37 23.51 -16.50
CA TYR A 104 -18.98 24.90 -16.74
C TYR A 104 -18.58 25.14 -18.19
N TRP A 105 -17.87 24.21 -18.83
CA TRP A 105 -17.51 24.31 -20.25
C TRP A 105 -18.73 24.28 -21.15
N SER A 106 -19.70 23.41 -20.86
CA SER A 106 -20.98 23.33 -21.57
C SER A 106 -21.78 24.61 -21.41
N LYS A 107 -21.84 25.16 -20.19
CA LYS A 107 -22.54 26.42 -19.90
C LYS A 107 -21.86 27.63 -20.55
N ASN A 108 -20.53 27.72 -20.50
CA ASN A 108 -19.77 28.77 -21.16
C ASN A 108 -19.86 28.68 -22.70
N ARG A 109 -19.90 27.47 -23.26
CA ARG A 109 -20.20 27.30 -24.70
C ARG A 109 -21.63 27.71 -25.05
N LYS A 110 -22.63 27.46 -24.20
CA LYS A 110 -24.00 27.95 -24.41
C LYS A 110 -24.10 29.48 -24.35
N ALA A 111 -23.28 30.15 -23.55
CA ALA A 111 -23.17 31.61 -23.55
C ALA A 111 -22.36 32.18 -24.74
N SER A 112 -21.46 31.38 -25.32
CA SER A 112 -20.62 31.75 -26.47
C SER A 112 -21.20 31.33 -27.83
N ALA A 113 -22.27 30.52 -27.85
CA ALA A 113 -23.13 30.38 -29.00
C ALA A 113 -23.81 31.73 -29.22
N LYS A 114 -23.15 32.61 -30.00
CA LYS A 114 -23.78 33.79 -30.58
C LYS A 114 -25.17 33.33 -31.04
N PRO A 115 -26.27 34.06 -30.73
CA PRO A 115 -27.51 33.77 -31.40
C PRO A 115 -27.16 33.72 -32.88
N VAL A 116 -27.49 32.62 -33.56
CA VAL A 116 -27.51 32.64 -35.03
C VAL A 116 -28.49 33.75 -35.35
N THR A 117 -27.97 34.95 -35.57
CA THR A 117 -28.66 36.03 -36.24
C THR A 117 -29.03 35.39 -37.56
N ARG A 118 -30.30 34.94 -37.66
CA ARG A 118 -30.92 34.66 -38.94
C ARG A 118 -30.61 35.87 -39.78
N ALA A 119 -29.71 35.71 -40.75
CA ALA A 119 -29.46 36.72 -41.74
C ALA A 119 -30.82 37.17 -42.27
N THR A 120 -31.01 38.47 -42.30
CA THR A 120 -32.04 39.19 -43.02
C THR A 120 -31.99 38.75 -44.49
N GLY A 121 -32.67 37.64 -44.78
CA GLY A 121 -32.88 37.13 -46.12
C GLY A 121 -34.13 37.76 -46.69
N ALA A 122 -33.94 38.70 -47.61
CA ALA A 122 -34.98 39.26 -48.47
C ALA A 122 -35.85 38.15 -49.07
N GLY A 123 -37.18 38.27 -48.92
CA GLY A 123 -38.14 37.32 -49.48
C GLY A 123 -39.52 37.95 -49.53
N GLY A 124 -39.76 38.73 -50.60
CA GLY A 124 -41.03 39.41 -50.83
C GLY A 124 -42.21 38.45 -50.92
N ARG A 125 -43.33 38.83 -50.31
CA ARG A 125 -44.61 38.15 -50.44
C ARG A 125 -45.65 39.18 -50.87
N THR A 126 -46.08 39.10 -52.13
CA THR A 126 -47.09 39.97 -52.73
C THR A 126 -48.46 39.71 -52.11
N ARG A 127 -49.17 40.78 -51.73
CA ARG A 127 -50.60 40.74 -51.34
C ARG A 127 -51.45 40.49 -52.59
N GLY A 128 -52.22 39.40 -52.59
CA GLY A 128 -53.31 39.17 -53.53
C GLY A 128 -54.59 39.86 -53.05
N LYS A 129 -55.34 40.41 -54.01
CA LYS A 129 -56.61 41.15 -53.85
C LYS A 129 -57.74 40.27 -53.31
#